data_AF-D3BFF2-F1
#
_entry.id   AF-D3BFF2-F1
#
_cell.length_a   1.000
_cell.length_b   1.000
_cell.length_c   1.000
_cell.angle_alpha   90.00
_cell.angle_beta   90.00
_cell.angle_gamma   90.00
#
_symmetry.space_group_name_H-M   'P 1'
#
loop_
_entity.id
_entity.type
_entity.pdbx_description
1 polymer ?
#
loop_
_entity_poly.entity_id
_entity_poly.type
_entity_poly.pdbx_seq_one_letter_code
_entity_poly.pdbx_strand_id
1 'polypeptide(L)'
;MDNKVICNSFECSDHKKILEALCYECNKLLCSRCSINHNKEREHSNFIDHIDDIRFELTQILNNINNNDNNDTKTTNRSNYISKRLDDIWNMMKCKTENYNSLSLDEKQISKHFEELYKYLMIEEQKLKKPIIDHKELIINQIDHNIKELKHLINTIILYNHLETNSNNNDSETSKTSSFLDDTTESYSIPFIMKSINSSESLSSFIKSNNETLFCNTTSTNEHLLDILSNYNNNSDSMILDLIYKYNNQFKSSSFNNNNNNNDNDNKTNNRKLELKQFDFTQLGHLLKQSIKLSSNSTSLNNNQNKHSYILSTHRDGASLIDLSNSNITDLGKIKDFNPLYGQSIQVGELYCSANVASAYQIVLCHYNGSLYSISEYAFDMTIFNIKNKTITKWKSDQEEYDTIDNNRVFEFLEET
;
A
#
# COMPACT_ATOMS: atom_id res chain seq x y z
N MET A 1 1.32 2.04 75.67
CA MET A 1 1.47 2.08 74.20
C MET A 1 0.28 2.86 73.69
N ASP A 2 0.44 4.17 73.52
CA ASP A 2 -0.63 5.05 73.09
C ASP A 2 -0.78 4.97 71.57
N ASN A 3 -1.89 4.38 71.11
CA ASN A 3 -2.33 4.46 69.73
C ASN A 3 -2.72 5.91 69.45
N LYS A 4 -1.74 6.71 69.00
CA LYS A 4 -1.96 8.03 68.42
C LYS A 4 -2.79 7.83 67.15
N VAL A 5 -4.11 7.92 67.29
CA VAL A 5 -5.04 8.07 66.19
C VAL A 5 -4.56 9.29 65.42
N ILE A 6 -3.97 9.06 64.24
CA ILE A 6 -3.65 10.13 63.30
C ILE A 6 -5.00 10.63 62.81
N CYS A 7 -5.54 11.62 63.51
CA CYS A 7 -6.65 12.41 63.03
C CYS A 7 -6.07 13.22 61.86
N ASN A 8 -6.21 12.69 60.63
CA ASN A 8 -5.97 13.45 59.42
C ASN A 8 -7.02 14.57 59.38
N SER A 9 -6.74 15.67 60.08
CA SER A 9 -7.63 16.82 60.13
C SER A 9 -7.71 17.40 58.72
N PHE A 10 -8.87 17.23 58.06
CA PHE A 10 -9.21 17.89 56.80
C PHE A 10 -9.48 19.38 57.06
N GLU A 11 -8.50 20.05 57.65
CA GLU A 11 -8.55 21.43 58.07
C GLU A 11 -7.57 22.25 57.26
N CYS A 12 -8.02 23.43 56.82
CA CYS A 12 -7.19 24.45 56.23
C CYS A 12 -6.09 24.87 57.21
N SER A 13 -4.84 24.81 56.75
CA SER A 13 -3.66 25.20 57.54
C SER A 13 -3.78 26.59 58.16
N ASP A 14 -4.34 27.52 57.39
CA ASP A 14 -4.32 28.95 57.68
C ASP A 14 -5.52 29.40 58.51
N HIS A 15 -6.68 28.77 58.28
CA HIS A 15 -7.94 29.18 58.88
C HIS A 15 -8.47 28.22 59.94
N LYS A 16 -7.87 27.03 60.09
CA LYS A 16 -8.33 25.94 60.98
C LYS A 16 -9.81 25.62 60.79
N LYS A 17 -10.25 25.68 59.52
CA LYS A 17 -11.62 25.37 59.08
C LYS A 17 -11.61 24.15 58.19
N ILE A 18 -12.71 23.41 58.16
CA ILE A 18 -12.86 22.24 57.29
C ILE A 18 -12.71 22.64 55.82
N LEU A 19 -12.04 21.78 55.04
CA LEU A 19 -11.93 21.91 53.59
C LEU A 19 -13.21 21.40 52.94
N GLU A 20 -13.91 22.26 52.22
CA GLU A 20 -15.27 22.01 51.75
C GLU A 20 -15.42 22.26 50.23
N ALA A 21 -14.40 22.81 49.57
CA ALA A 21 -14.44 23.10 48.13
C ALA A 21 -13.18 22.62 47.41
N LEU A 22 -13.29 22.36 46.11
CA LEU A 22 -12.20 21.96 45.23
C LEU A 22 -12.14 22.89 44.02
N CYS A 23 -10.95 23.45 43.74
CA CYS A 23 -10.70 24.15 42.47
C CYS A 23 -10.08 23.17 41.45
N TYR A 24 -10.76 22.89 40.34
CA TYR A 24 -10.31 21.91 39.34
C TYR A 24 -9.11 22.37 38.52
N GLU A 25 -8.99 23.66 38.22
CA GLU A 25 -7.83 24.18 37.48
C GLU A 25 -6.55 24.17 38.30
N CYS A 26 -6.65 24.45 39.61
CA CYS A 26 -5.49 24.46 40.49
C CYS A 26 -5.23 23.12 41.18
N ASN A 27 -6.20 22.19 41.10
CA ASN A 27 -6.22 20.95 41.86
C ASN A 27 -5.96 21.17 43.37
N LYS A 28 -6.67 22.15 43.97
CA LYS A 28 -6.50 22.56 45.37
C LYS A 28 -7.80 22.41 46.17
N LEU A 29 -7.68 21.85 47.36
CA LEU A 29 -8.76 21.84 48.37
C LEU A 29 -8.77 23.16 49.14
N LEU A 30 -9.96 23.73 49.32
CA LEU A 30 -10.16 25.07 49.87
C LEU A 30 -11.23 25.02 50.97
N CYS A 31 -11.02 25.73 52.07
CA CYS A 31 -12.11 26.08 52.98
C CYS A 31 -12.91 27.27 52.43
N SER A 32 -14.08 27.56 53.00
CA SER A 32 -14.94 28.68 52.58
C SER A 32 -14.25 30.05 52.50
N ARG A 33 -13.20 30.30 53.30
CA ARG A 33 -12.44 31.57 53.23
C ARG A 33 -11.36 31.54 52.14
N CYS A 34 -10.69 30.40 51.98
CA CYS A 34 -9.71 30.20 50.92
C CYS A 34 -10.37 30.21 49.53
N SER A 35 -11.59 29.69 49.37
CA SER A 35 -12.29 29.69 48.07
C SER A 35 -12.59 31.11 47.57
N ILE A 36 -13.08 31.99 48.45
CA ILE A 36 -13.35 33.39 48.11
C ILE A 36 -12.06 34.13 47.75
N ASN A 37 -10.98 33.96 48.54
CA ASN A 37 -9.71 34.61 48.26
C ASN A 37 -9.07 34.08 46.97
N HIS A 38 -9.06 32.76 46.78
CA HIS A 38 -8.53 32.11 45.58
C HIS A 38 -9.24 32.61 44.32
N ASN A 39 -10.56 32.79 44.39
CA ASN A 39 -11.33 33.34 43.27
C ASN A 39 -10.97 34.81 42.98
N LYS A 40 -10.70 35.63 44.00
CA LYS A 40 -10.28 37.03 43.80
C LYS A 40 -8.89 37.13 43.16
N GLU A 41 -8.00 36.17 43.42
CA GLU A 41 -6.63 36.19 42.91
C GLU A 41 -6.51 35.68 41.47
N ARG A 42 -7.36 34.74 41.06
CA ARG A 42 -7.20 34.04 39.77
C ARG A 42 -8.45 33.96 38.89
N GLU A 43 -9.60 34.47 39.34
CA GLU A 43 -10.89 34.37 38.63
C GLU A 43 -11.38 32.92 38.36
N HIS A 44 -11.12 31.99 39.27
CA HIS A 44 -11.51 30.58 39.11
C HIS A 44 -12.95 30.25 39.53
N SER A 45 -13.86 31.22 39.52
CA SER A 45 -15.23 31.06 40.05
C SER A 45 -16.00 29.90 39.42
N ASN A 46 -15.78 29.65 38.13
CA ASN A 46 -16.44 28.58 37.37
C ASN A 46 -15.79 27.20 37.54
N PHE A 47 -14.69 27.12 38.29
CA PHE A 47 -13.92 25.90 38.48
C PHE A 47 -13.84 25.49 39.95
N ILE A 48 -14.61 26.13 40.83
CA ILE A 48 -14.67 25.81 42.25
C ILE A 48 -16.04 25.22 42.56
N ASP A 49 -16.07 23.95 42.95
CA ASP A 49 -17.28 23.29 43.40
C ASP A 49 -17.20 22.94 44.89
N HIS A 50 -18.33 23.07 45.57
CA HIS A 50 -18.49 22.62 46.95
C HIS A 50 -18.63 21.09 47.00
N ILE A 51 -18.15 20.47 48.08
CA ILE A 51 -18.16 19.01 48.25
C ILE A 51 -19.57 18.43 48.24
N ASP A 52 -20.55 19.16 48.74
CA ASP A 52 -21.95 18.71 48.72
C ASP A 52 -22.52 18.70 47.29
N ASP A 53 -22.17 19.68 46.46
CA ASP A 53 -22.56 19.71 45.05
C ASP A 53 -21.89 18.54 44.31
N ILE A 54 -20.59 18.31 44.53
CA ILE A 54 -19.86 17.17 43.96
C ILE A 54 -20.53 15.84 44.37
N ARG A 55 -20.87 15.69 45.66
CA ARG A 55 -21.51 14.47 46.17
C ARG A 55 -22.90 14.26 45.56
N PHE A 56 -23.70 15.32 45.47
CA PHE A 56 -25.02 15.26 44.86
C PHE A 56 -24.92 14.80 43.41
N GLU A 57 -24.03 15.39 42.62
CA GLU A 57 -23.85 15.06 41.20
C GLU A 57 -23.34 13.63 41.00
N LEU A 58 -22.35 13.18 41.78
CA LEU A 58 -21.90 11.80 41.72
C LEU A 58 -23.04 10.80 42.02
N THR A 59 -23.93 11.15 42.94
CA THR A 59 -25.11 10.34 43.27
C THR A 59 -26.10 10.33 42.11
N GLN A 60 -26.32 11.47 41.44
CA GLN A 60 -27.19 11.55 40.25
C GLN A 60 -26.62 10.73 39.08
N ILE A 61 -25.33 10.85 38.81
CA ILE A 61 -24.65 10.05 37.77
C ILE A 61 -24.81 8.55 38.07
N LEU A 62 -24.60 8.13 39.32
CA LEU A 62 -24.76 6.73 39.72
C LEU A 62 -26.20 6.25 39.56
N ASN A 63 -27.18 7.07 39.94
CA ASN A 63 -28.60 6.73 39.78
C ASN A 63 -28.99 6.61 38.31
N ASN A 64 -28.49 7.50 37.44
CA ASN A 64 -28.73 7.44 36.00
C ASN A 64 -28.11 6.19 35.37
N ILE A 65 -26.97 5.72 35.87
CA ILE A 65 -26.34 4.47 35.40
C ILE A 65 -27.16 3.24 35.82
N ASN A 66 -27.73 3.24 37.03
CA ASN A 66 -28.43 2.08 37.57
C ASN A 66 -29.90 1.98 37.11
N ASN A 67 -30.55 3.11 36.86
CA ASN A 67 -31.94 3.15 36.41
C ASN A 67 -31.98 3.12 34.88
N ASN A 68 -32.24 1.95 34.32
CA ASN A 68 -32.35 1.70 32.88
C ASN A 68 -33.60 2.33 32.23
N ASP A 69 -34.26 3.26 32.92
CA ASP A 69 -35.46 3.94 32.43
C ASP A 69 -35.03 5.08 31.51
N ASN A 70 -35.23 4.86 30.20
CA ASN A 70 -34.99 5.75 29.06
C ASN A 70 -35.78 7.09 29.08
N ASN A 71 -36.26 7.54 30.24
CA ASN A 71 -36.93 8.82 30.33
C ASN A 71 -35.89 9.93 30.45
N ASP A 72 -35.53 10.46 29.28
CA ASP A 72 -34.79 11.70 28.99
C ASP A 72 -35.49 12.91 29.66
N THR A 73 -35.56 12.90 30.98
CA THR A 73 -36.04 14.02 31.76
C THR A 73 -34.90 15.00 31.87
N LYS A 74 -34.98 16.07 31.07
CA LYS A 74 -34.10 17.24 31.10
C LYS A 74 -33.93 17.74 32.53
N THR A 75 -32.91 17.23 33.22
CA THR A 75 -32.51 17.71 34.53
C THR A 75 -31.80 19.04 34.35
N THR A 76 -32.14 19.96 35.24
CA THR A 76 -31.85 21.39 35.20
C THR A 76 -30.35 21.70 35.21
N ASN A 77 -29.80 22.07 34.05
CA ASN A 77 -28.77 23.09 33.73
C ASN A 77 -27.57 23.39 34.65
N ARG A 78 -27.30 22.67 35.73
CA ARG A 78 -26.04 22.79 36.50
C ARG A 78 -25.08 21.69 36.04
N SER A 79 -24.41 21.92 34.91
CA SER A 79 -23.34 21.03 34.47
C SER A 79 -22.11 21.24 35.36
N ASN A 80 -21.88 20.34 36.32
CA ASN A 80 -20.63 20.28 37.07
C ASN A 80 -19.48 19.90 36.13
N TYR A 81 -18.26 20.32 36.46
CA TYR A 81 -17.01 19.95 35.79
C TYR A 81 -16.90 18.44 35.50
N ILE A 82 -17.29 17.57 36.44
CA ILE A 82 -17.19 16.11 36.27
C ILE A 82 -18.10 15.61 35.15
N SER A 83 -19.38 16.03 35.13
CA SER A 83 -20.32 15.64 34.07
C SER A 83 -19.85 16.15 32.71
N LYS A 84 -19.43 17.42 32.65
CA LYS A 84 -18.89 18.01 31.42
C LYS A 84 -17.67 17.24 30.92
N ARG A 85 -16.77 16.84 31.83
CA ARG A 85 -15.58 16.08 31.47
C ARG A 85 -15.92 14.68 30.96
N LEU A 86 -16.92 14.01 31.55
CA LEU A 86 -17.41 12.72 31.06
C LEU A 86 -17.98 12.85 29.65
N ASP A 87 -18.82 13.87 29.40
CA ASP A 87 -19.37 14.16 28.08
C ASP A 87 -18.27 14.47 27.05
N ASP A 88 -17.27 15.27 27.43
CA ASP A 88 -16.12 15.59 26.58
C ASP A 88 -15.33 14.32 26.20
N ILE A 89 -15.07 13.44 27.18
CA ILE A 89 -14.38 12.17 26.96
C ILE A 89 -15.22 11.28 26.04
N TRP A 90 -16.52 11.16 26.30
CA TRP A 90 -17.44 10.35 25.50
C TRP A 90 -17.51 10.84 24.05
N ASN A 91 -17.68 12.14 23.84
CA ASN A 91 -17.70 12.76 22.52
C ASN A 91 -16.37 12.60 21.80
N MET A 92 -15.24 12.73 22.52
CA MET A 92 -13.92 12.47 21.98
C MET A 92 -13.78 11.00 21.54
N MET A 93 -14.20 10.04 22.37
CA MET A 93 -14.18 8.61 22.03
C MET A 93 -15.04 8.31 20.80
N LYS A 94 -16.24 8.90 20.73
CA LYS A 94 -17.13 8.75 19.58
C LYS A 94 -16.50 9.29 18.29
N CYS A 95 -15.97 10.51 18.33
CA CYS A 95 -15.26 11.12 17.20
C CYS A 95 -14.06 10.29 16.74
N LYS A 96 -13.24 9.78 17.68
CA LYS A 96 -12.10 8.91 17.35
C LYS A 96 -12.54 7.59 16.73
N THR A 97 -13.63 7.01 17.22
CA THR A 97 -14.21 5.78 16.68
C THR A 97 -14.75 5.97 15.26
N GLU A 98 -15.47 7.07 15.02
CA GLU A 98 -15.94 7.44 13.69
C GLU A 98 -14.77 7.62 12.70
N ASN A 99 -13.72 8.32 13.12
CA ASN A 99 -12.52 8.49 12.32
C ASN A 99 -11.83 7.14 12.00
N TYR A 100 -11.69 6.26 13.00
CA TYR A 100 -11.15 4.92 12.80
C TYR A 100 -11.98 4.12 11.77
N ASN A 101 -13.31 4.15 11.89
CA ASN A 101 -14.19 3.46 10.97
C ASN A 101 -14.08 4.02 9.55
N SER A 102 -13.93 5.34 9.39
CA SER A 102 -13.68 5.97 8.08
C SER A 102 -12.36 5.48 7.48
N LEU A 103 -11.27 5.47 8.25
CA LEU A 103 -9.97 4.97 7.78
C LEU A 103 -10.03 3.49 7.39
N SER A 104 -10.77 2.68 8.15
CA SER A 104 -10.97 1.26 7.82
C SER A 104 -11.79 1.09 6.53
N LEU A 105 -12.75 1.98 6.26
CA LEU A 105 -13.48 1.97 5.00
C LEU A 105 -12.58 2.36 3.82
N ASP A 106 -11.76 3.39 3.99
CA ASP A 106 -10.81 3.85 2.96
C ASP A 106 -9.79 2.75 2.62
N GLU A 107 -9.26 2.05 3.64
CA GLU A 107 -8.37 0.89 3.46
C GLU A 107 -9.00 -0.21 2.60
N LYS A 108 -10.28 -0.52 2.85
CA LYS A 108 -11.04 -1.50 2.06
C LYS A 108 -11.24 -1.04 0.62
N GLN A 109 -11.50 0.25 0.40
CA GLN A 109 -11.66 0.80 -0.95
C GLN A 109 -10.36 0.75 -1.75
N ILE A 110 -9.22 1.07 -1.13
CA ILE A 110 -7.89 0.93 -1.74
C ILE A 110 -7.68 -0.53 -2.18
N SER A 111 -7.95 -1.48 -1.28
CA SER A 111 -7.79 -2.91 -1.56
C SER A 111 -8.64 -3.36 -2.74
N LYS A 112 -9.93 -2.95 -2.77
CA LYS A 112 -10.85 -3.28 -3.86
C LYS A 112 -10.38 -2.72 -5.21
N HIS A 113 -9.89 -1.48 -5.24
CA HIS A 113 -9.37 -0.84 -6.46
C HIS A 113 -8.23 -1.64 -7.10
N PHE A 114 -7.28 -2.10 -6.30
CA PHE A 114 -6.17 -2.92 -6.79
C PHE A 114 -6.60 -4.34 -7.20
N GLU A 115 -7.62 -4.90 -6.56
CA GLU A 115 -8.20 -6.18 -6.98
C GLU A 115 -8.81 -6.11 -8.39
N GLU A 116 -9.52 -5.02 -8.69
CA GLU A 116 -10.09 -4.78 -10.03
C GLU A 116 -8.98 -4.63 -11.09
N LEU A 117 -7.92 -3.88 -10.78
CA LEU A 117 -6.76 -3.75 -11.66
C LEU A 117 -6.08 -5.10 -11.92
N TYR A 118 -5.90 -5.92 -10.88
CA TYR A 118 -5.32 -7.25 -11.01
C TYR A 118 -6.17 -8.15 -11.93
N LYS A 119 -7.49 -8.15 -11.75
CA LYS A 119 -8.43 -8.90 -12.61
C LYS A 119 -8.30 -8.48 -14.08
N TYR A 120 -8.19 -7.19 -14.34
CA TYR A 120 -8.01 -6.68 -15.70
C TYR A 120 -6.70 -7.18 -16.33
N LEU A 121 -5.58 -7.08 -15.60
CA LEU A 121 -4.27 -7.54 -16.08
C LEU A 121 -4.27 -9.04 -16.39
N MET A 122 -4.92 -9.85 -15.54
CA MET A 122 -5.06 -11.29 -15.75
C MET A 122 -5.85 -11.61 -17.05
N ILE A 123 -6.90 -10.84 -17.36
CA ILE A 123 -7.67 -11.02 -18.58
C ILE A 123 -6.84 -10.69 -19.83
N GLU A 124 -6.10 -9.57 -19.82
CA GLU A 124 -5.25 -9.19 -20.95
C GLU A 124 -4.09 -10.19 -21.15
N GLU A 125 -3.52 -10.74 -20.07
CA GLU A 125 -2.54 -11.83 -20.15
C GLU A 125 -3.12 -13.06 -20.87
N GLN A 126 -4.31 -13.51 -20.46
CA GLN A 126 -4.98 -14.66 -21.07
C GLN A 126 -5.33 -14.42 -22.53
N LYS A 127 -5.78 -13.21 -22.87
CA LYS A 127 -6.10 -12.81 -24.25
C LYS A 127 -4.88 -12.88 -25.17
N LEU A 128 -3.70 -12.51 -24.68
CA LEU A 128 -2.44 -12.64 -25.43
C LEU A 128 -1.97 -14.10 -25.54
N LYS A 129 -2.16 -14.90 -24.48
CA LYS A 129 -1.77 -16.32 -24.46
C LYS A 129 -2.67 -17.22 -25.31
N LYS A 130 -3.97 -16.96 -25.34
CA LYS A 130 -4.98 -17.78 -26.02
C LYS A 130 -4.61 -18.14 -27.47
N PRO A 131 -4.31 -17.21 -28.38
CA PRO A 131 -3.97 -17.57 -29.76
C PRO A 131 -2.68 -18.40 -29.88
N ILE A 132 -1.77 -18.32 -28.91
CA ILE A 132 -0.56 -19.16 -28.85
C ILE A 132 -0.95 -20.57 -28.42
N ILE A 133 -1.79 -20.70 -27.38
CA ILE A 133 -2.30 -21.99 -26.90
C ILE A 133 -3.09 -22.70 -27.99
N ASP A 134 -4.06 -22.01 -28.61
CA ASP A 134 -4.89 -22.56 -29.68
C ASP A 134 -4.03 -23.06 -30.86
N HIS A 135 -2.97 -22.31 -31.21
CA HIS A 135 -2.06 -22.71 -32.28
C HIS A 135 -1.18 -23.90 -31.88
N LYS A 136 -0.71 -23.97 -30.63
CA LYS A 136 0.02 -25.14 -30.12
C LYS A 136 -0.85 -26.40 -30.14
N GLU A 137 -2.12 -26.29 -29.77
CA GLU A 137 -3.07 -27.40 -29.82
C GLU A 137 -3.32 -27.87 -31.26
N LEU A 138 -3.47 -26.93 -32.20
CA LEU A 138 -3.57 -27.25 -33.62
C LEU A 138 -2.35 -28.03 -34.14
N ILE A 139 -1.14 -27.60 -33.78
CA ILE A 139 0.11 -28.29 -34.14
C ILE A 139 0.17 -29.69 -33.48
N ILE A 140 -0.23 -29.82 -32.21
CA ILE A 140 -0.31 -31.10 -31.50
C ILE A 140 -1.23 -32.07 -32.25
N ASN A 141 -2.41 -31.61 -32.65
CA ASN A 141 -3.39 -32.43 -33.37
C ASN A 141 -2.87 -32.85 -34.76
N GLN A 142 -2.17 -31.96 -35.46
CA GLN A 142 -1.53 -32.27 -36.74
C GLN A 142 -0.43 -33.34 -36.58
N ILE A 143 0.41 -33.22 -35.54
CA ILE A 143 1.45 -34.20 -35.26
C ILE A 143 0.85 -35.55 -34.88
N ASP A 144 -0.18 -35.58 -34.02
CA ASP A 144 -0.88 -36.80 -33.66
C ASP A 144 -1.49 -37.51 -34.88
N HIS A 145 -2.16 -36.74 -35.76
CA HIS A 145 -2.70 -37.24 -37.02
C HIS A 145 -1.61 -37.84 -37.91
N ASN A 146 -0.51 -37.13 -38.12
CA ASN A 146 0.61 -37.60 -38.94
C ASN A 146 1.28 -38.85 -38.35
N ILE A 147 1.38 -38.96 -37.02
CA ILE A 147 1.93 -40.13 -36.35
C ILE A 147 1.02 -41.36 -36.53
N LYS A 148 -0.30 -41.18 -36.43
CA LYS A 148 -1.27 -42.24 -36.70
C LYS A 148 -1.17 -42.72 -38.15
N GLU A 149 -1.09 -41.79 -39.09
CA GLU A 149 -0.92 -42.11 -40.51
C GLU A 149 0.38 -42.87 -40.78
N LEU A 150 1.50 -42.35 -40.24
CA LEU A 150 2.82 -42.97 -40.35
C LEU A 150 2.83 -44.39 -39.73
N LYS A 151 2.15 -44.57 -38.59
CA LYS A 151 1.99 -45.88 -37.95
C LYS A 151 1.29 -46.87 -38.87
N HIS A 152 0.20 -46.49 -39.53
CA HIS A 152 -0.50 -47.36 -40.48
C HIS A 152 0.38 -47.75 -41.67
N LEU A 153 1.14 -46.81 -42.22
CA LEU A 153 2.06 -47.08 -43.33
C LEU A 153 3.18 -48.04 -42.94
N ILE A 154 3.83 -47.78 -41.81
CA ILE A 154 4.91 -48.65 -41.30
C ILE A 154 4.39 -50.04 -40.99
N ASN A 155 3.23 -50.16 -40.37
CA ASN A 155 2.60 -51.44 -40.10
C ASN A 155 2.36 -52.23 -41.40
N THR A 156 1.91 -51.56 -42.46
CA THR A 156 1.72 -52.19 -43.77
C THR A 156 3.05 -52.70 -44.35
N ILE A 157 4.13 -51.92 -44.23
CA ILE A 157 5.47 -52.30 -44.68
C ILE A 157 6.03 -53.49 -43.88
N ILE A 158 5.88 -53.47 -42.55
CA ILE A 158 6.32 -54.56 -41.68
C ILE A 158 5.57 -55.85 -42.02
N LEU A 159 4.25 -55.79 -42.22
CA LEU A 159 3.43 -56.92 -42.64
C LEU A 159 3.90 -57.49 -43.98
N TYR A 160 4.15 -56.62 -44.97
CA TYR A 160 4.66 -57.03 -46.28
C TYR A 160 5.99 -57.79 -46.18
N ASN A 161 6.96 -57.22 -45.48
CA ASN A 161 8.29 -57.84 -45.31
C ASN A 161 8.18 -59.22 -44.64
N HIS A 162 7.29 -59.38 -43.66
CA HIS A 162 7.08 -60.64 -42.97
C HIS A 162 6.52 -61.74 -43.89
N LEU A 163 5.60 -61.38 -44.80
CA LEU A 163 5.03 -62.29 -45.80
C LEU A 163 6.12 -62.79 -46.78
N GLU A 164 6.98 -61.89 -47.23
CA GLU A 164 8.07 -62.22 -48.16
C GLU A 164 9.12 -63.14 -47.52
N THR A 165 9.44 -62.95 -46.24
CA THR A 165 10.38 -63.81 -45.51
C THR A 165 9.84 -65.21 -45.20
N ASN A 166 8.54 -65.35 -44.92
CA ASN A 166 7.92 -66.66 -44.62
C ASN A 166 7.72 -67.53 -45.87
N SER A 167 7.70 -66.95 -47.07
CA SER A 167 7.58 -67.68 -48.33
C SER A 167 8.83 -68.51 -48.68
N ASN A 168 9.99 -68.25 -48.06
CA ASN A 168 11.28 -68.76 -48.52
C ASN A 168 12.09 -69.60 -47.52
N ASN A 169 11.65 -69.76 -46.27
CA ASN A 169 12.42 -70.49 -45.26
C ASN A 169 11.57 -71.53 -44.52
N ASN A 170 11.97 -72.80 -44.66
CA ASN A 170 11.35 -73.97 -44.01
C ASN A 170 12.11 -74.45 -42.76
N ASP A 171 12.98 -73.62 -42.15
CA ASP A 171 13.79 -74.04 -41.00
C ASP A 171 13.47 -73.25 -39.72
N SER A 172 12.75 -73.95 -38.84
CA SER A 172 12.96 -74.15 -37.40
C SER A 172 13.73 -73.09 -36.56
N GLU A 173 13.01 -72.63 -35.53
CA GLU A 173 13.47 -72.22 -34.19
C GLU A 173 14.58 -71.16 -34.05
N THR A 174 14.22 -70.00 -33.49
CA THR A 174 14.82 -69.59 -32.20
C THR A 174 13.90 -68.61 -31.47
N SER A 175 13.40 -69.04 -30.32
CA SER A 175 12.68 -68.21 -29.35
C SER A 175 13.64 -67.17 -28.74
N LYS A 176 13.59 -65.94 -29.26
CA LYS A 176 14.13 -64.78 -28.53
C LYS A 176 13.06 -64.32 -27.56
N THR A 177 13.30 -64.58 -26.28
CA THR A 177 12.62 -63.96 -25.15
C THR A 177 12.80 -62.44 -25.23
N SER A 178 11.81 -61.75 -25.82
CA SER A 178 11.70 -60.30 -25.70
C SER A 178 11.41 -59.96 -24.25
N SER A 179 12.35 -59.31 -23.57
CA SER A 179 12.12 -58.71 -22.27
C SER A 179 11.00 -57.68 -22.43
N PHE A 180 9.84 -57.97 -21.84
CA PHE A 180 8.76 -57.00 -21.67
C PHE A 180 9.32 -55.84 -20.85
N LEU A 181 9.74 -54.77 -21.52
CA LEU A 181 9.88 -53.46 -20.89
C LEU A 181 8.47 -52.99 -20.55
N ASP A 182 8.26 -52.63 -19.29
CA ASP A 182 6.96 -52.12 -18.83
C ASP A 182 6.54 -50.95 -19.71
N ASP A 183 5.43 -51.15 -20.42
CA ASP A 183 4.87 -50.17 -21.33
C ASP A 183 4.25 -49.03 -20.51
N THR A 184 5.08 -48.04 -20.19
CA THR A 184 4.63 -46.88 -19.44
C THR A 184 3.86 -45.94 -20.37
N THR A 185 2.68 -45.53 -19.90
CA THR A 185 1.76 -44.62 -20.62
C THR A 185 2.40 -43.29 -21.05
N GLU A 186 3.54 -42.90 -20.47
CA GLU A 186 4.32 -41.72 -20.86
C GLU A 186 4.93 -41.82 -22.26
N SER A 187 5.24 -43.02 -22.73
CA SER A 187 5.90 -43.30 -24.02
C SER A 187 5.05 -42.91 -25.24
N TYR A 188 3.73 -42.82 -25.05
CA TYR A 188 2.76 -42.45 -26.08
C TYR A 188 2.34 -40.98 -26.02
N SER A 189 2.89 -40.22 -25.08
CA SER A 189 2.55 -38.81 -24.95
C SER A 189 3.14 -38.00 -26.12
N ILE A 190 2.35 -37.07 -26.66
CA ILE A 190 2.80 -36.18 -27.75
C ILE A 190 4.12 -35.45 -27.40
N PRO A 191 4.35 -34.94 -26.18
CA PRO A 191 5.63 -34.33 -25.82
C PRO A 191 6.82 -35.29 -25.96
N PHE A 192 6.65 -36.56 -25.58
CA PHE A 192 7.69 -37.58 -25.74
C PHE A 192 7.96 -37.88 -27.22
N ILE A 193 6.89 -38.03 -28.02
CA ILE A 193 7.00 -38.25 -29.46
C ILE A 193 7.72 -37.09 -30.15
N MET A 194 7.35 -35.84 -29.84
CA MET A 194 8.02 -34.65 -30.37
C MET A 194 9.51 -34.61 -29.99
N LYS A 195 9.84 -34.96 -28.75
CA LYS A 195 11.23 -35.06 -28.29
C LYS A 195 12.00 -36.10 -29.10
N SER A 196 11.39 -37.27 -29.30
CA SER A 196 11.95 -38.39 -30.07
C SER A 196 12.18 -38.03 -31.54
N ILE A 197 11.24 -37.33 -32.17
CA ILE A 197 11.38 -36.77 -33.53
C ILE A 197 12.58 -35.83 -33.59
N ASN A 198 12.67 -34.86 -32.67
CA ASN A 198 13.75 -33.87 -32.66
C ASN A 198 15.13 -34.48 -32.40
N SER A 199 15.20 -35.59 -31.66
CA SER A 199 16.45 -36.33 -31.42
C SER A 199 16.82 -37.30 -32.55
N SER A 200 15.90 -37.57 -33.48
CA SER A 200 16.13 -38.50 -34.58
C SER A 200 16.70 -37.78 -35.80
N GLU A 201 17.83 -38.25 -36.30
CA GLU A 201 18.48 -37.66 -37.48
C GLU A 201 17.73 -37.96 -38.79
N SER A 202 16.93 -39.03 -38.80
CA SER A 202 16.17 -39.46 -39.96
C SER A 202 14.85 -40.15 -39.58
N LEU A 203 13.96 -40.30 -40.56
CA LEU A 203 12.75 -41.12 -40.39
C LEU A 203 13.11 -42.57 -40.00
N SER A 204 14.15 -43.16 -40.60
CA SER A 204 14.54 -44.54 -40.29
C SER A 204 15.03 -44.69 -38.85
N SER A 205 15.85 -43.75 -38.35
CA SER A 205 16.29 -43.76 -36.95
C SER A 205 15.10 -43.57 -36.01
N PHE A 206 14.17 -42.67 -36.34
CA PHE A 206 12.95 -42.47 -35.58
C PHE A 206 12.12 -43.76 -35.48
N ILE A 207 11.89 -44.44 -36.59
CA ILE A 207 11.13 -45.70 -36.61
C ILE A 207 11.82 -46.75 -35.76
N LYS A 208 13.14 -46.94 -35.91
CA LYS A 208 13.91 -47.92 -35.14
C LYS A 208 13.86 -47.65 -33.64
N SER A 209 14.07 -46.40 -33.23
CA SER A 209 14.09 -46.00 -31.82
C SER A 209 12.73 -46.08 -31.13
N ASN A 210 11.63 -46.10 -31.91
CA ASN A 210 10.27 -46.20 -31.37
C ASN A 210 9.55 -47.47 -31.87
N ASN A 211 10.31 -48.48 -32.33
CA ASN A 211 9.74 -49.70 -32.89
C ASN A 211 9.02 -50.52 -31.82
N GLU A 212 9.55 -50.53 -30.59
CA GLU A 212 9.00 -51.28 -29.47
C GLU A 212 7.80 -50.58 -28.79
N THR A 213 7.53 -49.32 -29.14
CA THR A 213 6.46 -48.51 -28.54
C THR A 213 5.45 -48.04 -29.60
N LEU A 214 5.73 -46.95 -30.32
CA LEU A 214 4.81 -46.30 -31.25
C LEU A 214 4.40 -47.21 -32.41
N PHE A 215 5.37 -47.93 -32.98
CA PHE A 215 5.19 -48.78 -34.15
C PHE A 215 5.06 -50.27 -33.81
N CYS A 216 5.00 -50.60 -32.52
CA CYS A 216 4.88 -51.97 -32.05
C CYS A 216 3.48 -52.50 -32.39
N ASN A 217 3.35 -53.09 -33.58
CA ASN A 217 2.25 -53.98 -33.88
C ASN A 217 2.66 -55.36 -33.40
N THR A 218 2.15 -55.76 -32.22
CA THR A 218 1.88 -57.16 -31.84
C THR A 218 2.82 -58.17 -32.50
N THR A 219 4.11 -58.10 -32.19
CA THR A 219 5.09 -59.13 -32.56
C THR A 219 4.91 -60.41 -31.73
N SER A 220 3.98 -60.41 -30.77
CA SER A 220 3.29 -61.60 -30.28
C SER A 220 1.92 -61.63 -30.95
N THR A 221 1.64 -62.37 -32.01
CA THR A 221 1.99 -63.75 -32.33
C THR A 221 1.88 -63.93 -33.85
N ASN A 222 2.67 -64.85 -34.42
CA ASN A 222 2.46 -65.37 -35.77
C ASN A 222 0.99 -65.80 -36.02
N GLU A 223 0.25 -66.12 -34.96
CA GLU A 223 -1.15 -66.56 -35.00
C GLU A 223 -2.11 -65.48 -35.51
N HIS A 224 -2.03 -64.23 -35.05
CA HIS A 224 -2.94 -63.18 -35.52
C HIS A 224 -2.71 -62.80 -36.99
N LEU A 225 -1.45 -62.91 -37.44
CA LEU A 225 -1.07 -62.68 -38.84
C LEU A 225 -1.56 -63.80 -39.75
N LEU A 226 -1.45 -65.06 -39.30
CA LEU A 226 -2.00 -66.24 -39.97
C LEU A 226 -3.54 -66.17 -40.05
N ASP A 227 -4.19 -65.73 -38.98
CA ASP A 227 -5.64 -65.53 -38.96
C ASP A 227 -6.07 -64.45 -39.97
N ILE A 228 -5.35 -63.32 -40.02
CA ILE A 228 -5.62 -62.28 -41.03
C ILE A 228 -5.39 -62.83 -42.44
N LEU A 229 -4.29 -63.55 -42.71
CA LEU A 229 -3.98 -64.15 -44.02
C LEU A 229 -5.02 -65.18 -44.48
N SER A 230 -5.54 -65.97 -43.54
CA SER A 230 -6.57 -66.97 -43.80
C SER A 230 -7.85 -66.33 -44.38
N ASN A 231 -8.16 -65.10 -43.97
CA ASN A 231 -9.29 -64.33 -44.50
C ASN A 231 -9.11 -63.89 -45.97
N TYR A 232 -7.89 -63.96 -46.50
CA TYR A 232 -7.57 -63.63 -47.90
C TYR A 232 -7.14 -64.85 -48.71
N ASN A 233 -7.51 -66.07 -48.30
CA ASN A 233 -7.14 -67.32 -48.98
C ASN A 233 -5.62 -67.46 -49.20
N ASN A 234 -4.80 -66.97 -48.26
CA ASN A 234 -3.34 -66.93 -48.37
C ASN A 234 -2.81 -66.12 -49.57
N ASN A 235 -3.63 -65.24 -50.16
CA ASN A 235 -3.20 -64.32 -51.21
C ASN A 235 -2.66 -63.03 -50.58
N SER A 236 -1.34 -62.96 -50.42
CA SER A 236 -0.63 -61.79 -49.90
C SER A 236 -0.94 -60.52 -50.68
N ASP A 237 -1.01 -60.60 -52.01
CA ASP A 237 -1.24 -59.44 -52.87
C ASP A 237 -2.61 -58.83 -52.64
N SER A 238 -3.63 -59.67 -52.43
CA SER A 238 -5.00 -59.23 -52.12
C SER A 238 -5.08 -58.57 -50.73
N MET A 239 -4.36 -59.11 -49.74
CA MET A 239 -4.27 -58.54 -48.40
C MET A 239 -3.58 -57.17 -48.42
N ILE A 240 -2.45 -57.04 -49.13
CA ILE A 240 -1.71 -55.78 -49.27
C ILE A 240 -2.59 -54.75 -49.98
N LEU A 241 -3.28 -55.15 -51.05
CA LEU A 241 -4.17 -54.25 -51.78
C LEU A 241 -5.32 -53.76 -50.90
N ASP A 242 -5.90 -54.62 -50.06
CA ASP A 242 -6.96 -54.24 -49.12
C ASP A 242 -6.43 -53.33 -47.99
N LEU A 243 -5.21 -53.57 -47.48
CA LEU A 243 -4.57 -52.67 -46.49
C LEU A 243 -4.32 -51.28 -47.07
N ILE A 244 -3.81 -51.21 -48.30
CA ILE A 244 -3.61 -49.95 -49.02
C ILE A 244 -4.96 -49.27 -49.31
N TYR A 245 -5.97 -50.04 -49.69
CA TYR A 245 -7.32 -49.52 -49.91
C TYR A 245 -7.93 -48.95 -48.63
N LYS A 246 -7.82 -49.65 -47.49
CA LYS A 246 -8.26 -49.19 -46.17
C LYS A 246 -7.51 -47.94 -45.71
N TYR A 247 -6.18 -47.94 -45.83
CA TYR A 247 -5.36 -46.76 -45.56
C TYR A 247 -5.85 -45.56 -46.37
N ASN A 248 -6.00 -45.73 -47.69
CA ASN A 248 -6.51 -44.66 -48.55
C ASN A 248 -7.90 -44.20 -48.09
N ASN A 249 -8.84 -45.10 -47.80
CA ASN A 249 -10.17 -44.67 -47.35
C ASN A 249 -10.15 -43.93 -46.00
N GLN A 250 -9.23 -44.27 -45.10
CA GLN A 250 -9.11 -43.66 -43.78
C GLN A 250 -8.45 -42.27 -43.83
N PHE A 251 -7.44 -42.07 -44.68
CA PHE A 251 -6.59 -40.86 -44.68
C PHE A 251 -6.75 -39.96 -45.92
N LYS A 252 -7.41 -40.42 -46.98
CA LYS A 252 -7.61 -39.63 -48.22
C LYS A 252 -8.60 -38.48 -48.05
N SER A 253 -9.49 -38.55 -47.06
CA SER A 253 -10.39 -37.47 -46.66
C SER A 253 -9.73 -36.40 -45.77
N SER A 254 -8.64 -36.73 -45.06
CA SER A 254 -7.81 -35.75 -44.33
C SER A 254 -6.80 -35.04 -45.22
N SER A 255 -6.53 -35.58 -46.41
CA SER A 255 -5.45 -35.10 -47.27
C SER A 255 -5.73 -33.72 -47.92
N PHE A 256 -6.96 -33.39 -48.34
CA PHE A 256 -7.20 -32.13 -49.08
C PHE A 256 -8.67 -31.67 -49.05
N ASN A 257 -9.22 -31.38 -47.86
CA ASN A 257 -10.38 -30.49 -47.78
C ASN A 257 -9.99 -29.14 -47.15
N ASN A 258 -8.85 -28.61 -47.62
CA ASN A 258 -8.50 -27.21 -47.52
C ASN A 258 -9.26 -26.38 -48.59
N ASN A 259 -10.53 -26.73 -48.82
CA ASN A 259 -11.44 -26.03 -49.71
C ASN A 259 -12.13 -24.92 -48.91
N ASN A 260 -11.34 -23.93 -48.53
CA ASN A 260 -11.82 -22.57 -48.34
C ASN A 260 -10.88 -21.66 -49.12
N ASN A 261 -11.40 -21.15 -50.23
CA ASN A 261 -10.85 -20.02 -50.97
C ASN A 261 -10.45 -18.90 -50.01
N ASN A 262 -9.15 -18.78 -49.71
CA ASN A 262 -8.38 -17.53 -49.78
C ASN A 262 -6.94 -17.75 -49.27
N ASN A 263 -5.99 -17.53 -50.19
CA ASN A 263 -4.57 -17.28 -50.01
C ASN A 263 -3.65 -18.44 -49.62
N ASP A 264 -2.88 -18.87 -50.62
CA ASP A 264 -1.57 -19.54 -50.59
C ASP A 264 -0.47 -18.79 -49.79
N ASN A 265 -0.77 -18.37 -48.55
CA ASN A 265 0.19 -17.77 -47.63
C ASN A 265 0.45 -18.62 -46.38
N ASP A 266 -0.10 -19.83 -46.27
CA ASP A 266 0.05 -20.64 -45.03
C ASP A 266 1.42 -21.31 -44.85
N ASN A 267 2.25 -21.38 -45.90
CA ASN A 267 3.69 -21.67 -45.76
C ASN A 267 4.55 -20.43 -45.50
N LYS A 268 3.94 -19.24 -45.44
CA LYS A 268 4.57 -18.07 -44.83
C LYS A 268 4.50 -18.28 -43.33
N THR A 269 5.39 -19.15 -42.85
CA THR A 269 5.89 -19.22 -41.48
C THR A 269 5.29 -18.11 -40.64
N ASN A 270 4.29 -18.47 -39.82
CA ASN A 270 3.79 -17.64 -38.75
C ASN A 270 4.95 -17.44 -37.76
N ASN A 271 5.96 -16.67 -38.18
CA ASN A 271 7.03 -16.13 -37.36
C ASN A 271 6.35 -15.09 -36.47
N ARG A 272 5.51 -15.57 -35.55
CA ARG A 272 5.00 -14.78 -34.44
C ARG A 272 6.21 -14.46 -33.58
N LYS A 273 6.90 -13.39 -33.94
CA LYS A 273 7.97 -12.82 -33.14
C LYS A 273 7.29 -12.09 -31.98
N LEU A 274 7.37 -12.67 -30.79
CA LEU A 274 6.97 -11.98 -29.58
C LEU A 274 7.94 -10.83 -29.35
N GLU A 275 7.48 -9.60 -29.55
CA GLU A 275 8.26 -8.41 -29.21
C GLU A 275 7.86 -7.91 -27.84
N LEU A 276 8.71 -8.18 -26.84
CA LEU A 276 8.56 -7.64 -25.49
C LEU A 276 9.23 -6.27 -25.45
N LYS A 277 8.42 -5.22 -25.46
CA LYS A 277 8.91 -3.88 -25.11
C LYS A 277 9.06 -3.79 -23.59
N GLN A 278 10.10 -3.11 -23.14
CA GLN A 278 10.25 -2.82 -21.71
C GLN A 278 9.03 -2.02 -21.24
N PHE A 279 8.42 -2.48 -20.15
CA PHE A 279 7.24 -1.83 -19.59
C PHE A 279 7.63 -0.49 -18.95
N ASP A 280 6.93 0.58 -19.29
CA ASP A 280 7.16 1.89 -18.71
C ASP A 280 6.41 2.04 -17.37
N PHE A 281 7.10 1.69 -16.29
CA PHE A 281 6.58 1.83 -14.94
C PHE A 281 6.33 3.29 -14.54
N THR A 282 6.95 4.27 -15.20
CA THR A 282 6.71 5.69 -14.90
C THR A 282 5.34 6.14 -15.36
N GLN A 283 4.92 5.70 -16.55
CA GLN A 283 3.58 5.95 -17.07
C GLN A 283 2.51 5.24 -16.23
N LEU A 284 2.75 3.98 -15.85
CA LEU A 284 1.85 3.27 -14.92
C LEU A 284 1.75 3.99 -13.57
N GLY A 285 2.88 4.46 -13.02
CA GLY A 285 2.89 5.24 -11.78
C GLY A 285 2.06 6.52 -11.89
N HIS A 286 2.08 7.20 -13.04
CA HIS A 286 1.22 8.36 -13.31
C HIS A 286 -0.26 7.99 -13.37
N LEU A 287 -0.62 6.90 -14.06
CA LEU A 287 -2.00 6.42 -14.14
C LEU A 287 -2.53 5.99 -12.76
N LEU A 288 -1.70 5.31 -11.96
CA LEU A 288 -2.07 4.92 -10.59
C LEU A 288 -2.35 6.14 -9.72
N LYS A 289 -1.47 7.16 -9.75
CA LYS A 289 -1.66 8.42 -9.04
C LYS A 289 -2.92 9.19 -9.47
N GLN A 290 -3.34 9.05 -10.72
CA GLN A 290 -4.60 9.63 -11.21
C GLN A 290 -5.82 8.81 -10.80
N SER A 291 -5.68 7.49 -10.74
CA SER A 291 -6.79 6.57 -10.45
C SER A 291 -7.19 6.55 -8.98
N ILE A 292 -6.22 6.70 -8.07
CA ILE A 292 -6.46 6.70 -6.64
C ILE A 292 -5.53 7.70 -5.96
N LYS A 293 -6.10 8.57 -5.14
CA LYS A 293 -5.35 9.57 -4.39
C LYS A 293 -5.97 9.71 -3.01
N LEU A 294 -5.15 9.55 -1.99
CA LEU A 294 -5.52 9.93 -0.64
C LEU A 294 -5.46 11.46 -0.57
N SER A 295 -6.60 12.13 -0.75
CA SER A 295 -6.72 13.54 -0.42
C SER A 295 -6.92 13.63 1.08
N SER A 296 -5.90 14.05 1.81
CA SER A 296 -6.11 14.58 3.15
C SER A 296 -6.98 15.83 3.00
N ASN A 297 -8.29 15.66 3.17
CA ASN A 297 -9.18 16.76 3.47
C ASN A 297 -8.79 17.23 4.88
N SER A 298 -7.69 17.95 5.01
CA SER A 298 -7.54 18.88 6.12
C SER A 298 -8.71 19.83 5.96
N THR A 299 -9.79 19.57 6.69
CA THR A 299 -10.84 20.54 6.95
C THR A 299 -10.20 21.69 7.71
N SER A 300 -9.47 22.54 7.00
CA SER A 300 -9.34 23.93 7.39
C SER A 300 -10.76 24.44 7.35
N LEU A 301 -11.42 24.43 8.51
CA LEU A 301 -12.53 25.32 8.78
C LEU A 301 -12.15 26.69 8.19
N ASN A 302 -12.97 27.12 7.24
CA ASN A 302 -12.90 28.41 6.58
C ASN A 302 -12.42 29.50 7.55
N ASN A 303 -11.17 29.94 7.38
CA ASN A 303 -10.87 31.26 6.81
C ASN A 303 -9.34 31.44 6.70
N ASN A 304 -8.89 31.65 5.46
CA ASN A 304 -7.66 32.33 5.03
C ASN A 304 -6.52 32.44 6.07
N GLN A 305 -5.57 31.49 5.99
CA GLN A 305 -4.13 31.72 5.85
C GLN A 305 -3.40 30.42 6.19
N ASN A 306 -2.55 29.95 5.30
CA ASN A 306 -1.59 28.87 5.59
C ASN A 306 -0.68 29.33 6.74
N LYS A 307 -1.08 29.04 7.98
CA LYS A 307 -0.23 29.26 9.15
C LYS A 307 0.82 28.16 9.17
N HIS A 308 1.94 28.44 8.52
CA HIS A 308 3.16 27.68 8.73
C HIS A 308 3.67 27.99 10.14
N SER A 309 3.92 26.94 10.92
CA SER A 309 4.61 27.08 12.20
C SER A 309 6.10 27.10 11.92
N TYR A 310 6.78 28.16 12.36
CA TYR A 310 8.23 28.28 12.22
C TYR A 310 8.89 28.25 13.60
N ILE A 311 10.09 27.67 13.67
CA ILE A 311 11.02 27.90 14.78
C ILE A 311 12.08 28.86 14.28
N LEU A 312 12.20 30.02 14.92
CA LEU A 312 13.35 30.88 14.73
C LEU A 312 14.45 30.44 15.71
N SER A 313 15.62 30.13 15.17
CA SER A 313 16.81 29.75 15.95
C SER A 313 17.94 30.73 15.67
N THR A 314 18.48 31.34 16.72
CA THR A 314 19.65 32.23 16.61
C THR A 314 20.93 31.48 16.99
N HIS A 315 22.02 31.77 16.31
CA HIS A 315 23.33 31.14 16.50
C HIS A 315 24.47 32.17 16.34
N ARG A 316 25.71 31.78 16.67
CA ARG A 316 26.86 32.70 16.74
C ARG A 316 27.09 33.54 15.48
N ASP A 317 26.78 32.95 14.32
CA ASP A 317 27.02 33.56 13.01
C ASP A 317 25.72 33.99 12.30
N GLY A 318 24.56 34.02 12.96
CA GLY A 318 23.31 34.42 12.28
C GLY A 318 22.02 33.91 12.91
N ALA A 319 20.97 33.83 12.08
CA ALA A 319 19.69 33.24 12.45
C ALA A 319 19.19 32.32 11.35
N SER A 320 18.47 31.27 11.73
CA SER A 320 17.86 30.31 10.81
C SER A 320 16.38 30.16 11.14
N LEU A 321 15.56 30.10 10.09
CA LEU A 321 14.13 29.83 10.18
C LEU A 321 13.88 28.38 9.79
N ILE A 322 13.31 27.60 10.72
CA ILE A 322 12.97 26.19 10.52
C ILE A 322 11.46 26.12 10.28
N ASP A 323 11.06 25.68 9.10
CA ASP A 323 9.65 25.47 8.74
C ASP A 323 9.21 24.07 9.19
N LEU A 324 8.30 23.99 10.17
CA LEU A 324 7.83 22.71 10.73
C LEU A 324 6.92 21.94 9.77
N SER A 325 6.41 22.58 8.72
CA SER A 325 5.50 21.93 7.77
C SER A 325 6.21 21.06 6.73
N ASN A 326 7.46 21.39 6.41
CA ASN A 326 8.25 20.71 5.38
C ASN A 326 9.68 20.37 5.85
N SER A 327 10.02 20.67 7.11
CA SER A 327 11.35 20.48 7.71
C SER A 327 12.47 21.22 6.98
N ASN A 328 12.16 22.25 6.19
CA ASN A 328 13.18 23.05 5.51
C ASN A 328 13.77 24.08 6.47
N ILE A 329 15.08 24.21 6.44
CA ILE A 329 15.84 25.22 7.18
C ILE A 329 16.25 26.30 6.19
N THR A 330 15.83 27.54 6.42
CA THR A 330 16.27 28.71 5.67
C THR A 330 17.25 29.51 6.53
N ASP A 331 18.50 29.62 6.10
CA ASP A 331 19.46 30.53 6.72
C ASP A 331 19.09 31.98 6.38
N LEU A 332 18.92 32.82 7.41
CA LEU A 332 18.60 34.24 7.27
C LEU A 332 19.88 35.10 7.22
N GLY A 333 21.05 34.51 7.48
CA GLY A 333 22.36 35.17 7.37
C GLY A 333 22.85 35.84 8.65
N LYS A 334 24.00 36.52 8.53
CA LYS A 334 24.76 37.11 9.65
C LYS A 334 24.05 38.29 10.28
N ILE A 335 23.74 38.17 11.57
CA ILE A 335 23.29 39.29 12.41
C ILE A 335 24.55 39.89 13.05
N LYS A 336 24.98 41.07 12.56
CA LYS A 336 26.09 41.81 13.18
C LYS A 336 25.67 42.26 14.58
N ASP A 337 26.61 42.19 15.52
CA ASP A 337 26.48 42.68 16.90
C ASP A 337 25.52 41.89 17.82
N PHE A 338 25.14 40.67 17.42
CA PHE A 338 24.38 39.73 18.25
C PHE A 338 25.32 38.69 18.88
N ASN A 339 25.46 38.71 20.21
CA ASN A 339 26.22 37.71 20.96
C ASN A 339 25.26 36.82 21.77
N PRO A 340 24.77 35.68 21.21
CA PRO A 340 23.85 34.82 21.91
C PRO A 340 24.57 34.14 23.08
N LEU A 341 24.31 34.61 24.30
CA LEU A 341 24.83 33.96 25.49
C LEU A 341 24.18 32.58 25.71
N TYR A 342 22.96 32.34 25.19
CA TYR A 342 22.27 31.06 25.25
C TYR A 342 21.33 30.90 24.04
N GLY A 343 21.35 29.74 23.37
CA GLY A 343 20.46 29.45 22.25
C GLY A 343 18.99 29.43 22.68
N GLN A 344 18.18 30.34 22.15
CA GLN A 344 16.75 30.36 22.38
C GLN A 344 16.03 29.83 21.13
N SER A 345 14.99 29.03 21.36
CA SER A 345 14.04 28.61 20.32
C SER A 345 12.71 29.28 20.62
N ILE A 346 12.16 29.97 19.64
CA ILE A 346 10.88 30.68 19.76
C ILE A 346 9.94 30.11 18.71
N GLN A 347 8.77 29.67 19.15
CA GLN A 347 7.70 29.21 18.28
C GLN A 347 6.98 30.44 17.70
N VAL A 348 7.03 30.60 16.38
CA VAL A 348 6.37 31.71 15.68
C VAL A 348 4.86 31.43 15.62
N GLY A 349 4.09 32.19 16.40
CA GLY A 349 2.63 32.08 16.46
C GLY A 349 2.01 32.57 17.77
N GLU A 350 2.79 32.67 18.85
CA GLU A 350 2.36 33.16 20.15
C GLU A 350 3.34 34.24 20.66
N LEU A 351 2.79 35.39 21.08
CA LEU A 351 3.54 36.54 21.60
C LEU A 351 4.20 36.17 22.94
N TYR A 352 5.54 36.09 22.96
CA TYR A 352 6.32 36.08 24.20
C TYR A 352 7.35 37.22 24.18
N CYS A 353 7.13 38.23 25.00
CA CYS A 353 8.17 39.18 25.37
C CYS A 353 9.04 38.52 26.46
N SER A 354 10.19 37.95 26.09
CA SER A 354 11.19 37.50 27.06
C SER A 354 12.13 38.68 27.36
N ALA A 355 11.86 39.40 28.44
CA ALA A 355 12.82 40.35 28.99
C ALA A 355 13.72 39.59 29.98
N ASN A 356 15.00 39.43 29.65
CA ASN A 356 15.97 38.85 30.58
C ASN A 356 16.68 39.99 31.33
N VAL A 357 16.49 40.05 32.64
CA VAL A 357 16.88 41.21 33.50
C VAL A 357 18.37 41.20 33.86
N ALA A 358 19.16 40.24 33.38
CA ALA A 358 20.50 39.97 33.94
C ALA A 358 21.71 40.43 33.09
N SER A 359 21.53 41.02 31.90
CA SER A 359 22.66 41.59 31.15
C SER A 359 22.22 42.71 30.22
N ALA A 360 23.09 43.72 30.03
CA ALA A 360 22.87 45.02 29.37
C ALA A 360 22.54 45.00 27.86
N TYR A 361 21.85 43.98 27.36
CA TYR A 361 21.42 43.87 25.97
C TYR A 361 20.04 43.23 25.94
N GLN A 362 18.97 43.99 26.21
CA GLN A 362 17.63 43.50 25.95
C GLN A 362 17.33 43.62 24.46
N ILE A 363 16.94 42.50 23.86
CA ILE A 363 16.35 42.49 22.53
C ILE A 363 14.86 42.26 22.71
N VAL A 364 14.08 43.26 22.34
CA VAL A 364 12.62 43.10 22.27
C VAL A 364 12.29 42.51 20.90
N LEU A 365 11.72 41.31 20.92
CA LEU A 365 11.18 40.65 19.74
C LEU A 365 9.67 40.87 19.69
N CYS A 366 9.22 41.74 18.78
CA CYS A 366 7.80 41.96 18.53
C CYS A 366 7.40 41.32 17.21
N HIS A 367 6.24 40.66 17.16
CA HIS A 367 5.66 40.19 15.89
C HIS A 367 4.44 41.05 15.53
N TYR A 368 4.51 41.72 14.38
CA TYR A 368 3.42 42.56 13.88
C TYR A 368 3.31 42.47 12.36
N ASN A 369 2.09 42.23 11.86
CA ASN A 369 1.76 42.17 10.43
C ASN A 369 2.67 41.23 9.59
N GLY A 370 3.03 40.06 10.12
CA GLY A 370 3.86 39.07 9.42
C GLY A 370 5.35 39.39 9.37
N SER A 371 5.79 40.40 10.13
CA SER A 371 7.19 40.74 10.33
C SER A 371 7.59 40.58 11.79
N LEU A 372 8.83 40.16 12.01
CA LEU A 372 9.45 40.10 13.33
C LEU A 372 10.41 41.29 13.45
N TYR A 373 10.24 42.07 14.50
CA TYR A 373 11.02 43.25 14.81
C TYR A 373 11.99 42.90 15.94
N SER A 374 13.27 43.12 15.70
CA SER A 374 14.34 43.02 16.70
C SER A 374 14.84 44.43 16.97
N ILE A 375 14.56 44.95 18.16
CA ILE A 375 14.97 46.29 18.59
C ILE A 375 16.14 46.14 19.56
N SER A 376 17.26 46.80 19.27
CA SER A 376 18.38 46.93 20.19
C SER A 376 18.12 48.11 21.14
N GLU A 377 18.36 47.93 22.44
CA GLU A 377 18.10 48.97 23.45
C GLU A 377 19.01 50.21 23.31
N TYR A 378 20.20 50.06 22.73
CA TYR A 378 21.24 51.12 22.68
C TYR A 378 21.55 51.65 21.29
N ALA A 379 21.03 51.01 20.26
CA ALA A 379 21.12 51.53 18.91
C ALA A 379 19.70 51.79 18.48
N PHE A 380 19.40 52.98 17.98
CA PHE A 380 18.15 53.25 17.26
C PHE A 380 18.08 52.47 15.91
N ASP A 381 18.69 51.29 15.87
CA ASP A 381 18.79 50.36 14.78
C ASP A 381 17.79 49.22 15.06
N MET A 382 16.80 49.11 14.19
CA MET A 382 15.78 48.07 14.21
C MET A 382 16.03 47.13 13.03
N THR A 383 16.09 45.84 13.31
CA THR A 383 16.14 44.82 12.25
C THR A 383 14.77 44.20 12.09
N ILE A 384 14.21 44.31 10.88
CA ILE A 384 12.89 43.79 10.53
C ILE A 384 13.08 42.57 9.64
N PHE A 385 12.62 41.43 10.13
CA PHE A 385 12.57 40.18 9.41
C PHE A 385 11.18 40.01 8.81
N ASN A 386 11.04 40.17 7.51
CA ASN A 386 9.80 39.89 6.82
C ASN A 386 9.71 38.38 6.59
N ILE A 387 8.90 37.69 7.40
CA ILE A 387 8.80 36.24 7.41
C ILE A 387 8.17 35.74 6.11
N LYS A 388 7.16 36.47 5.60
CA LYS A 388 6.45 36.14 4.36
C LYS A 388 7.36 36.16 3.13
N ASN A 389 8.22 37.17 3.05
CA ASN A 389 9.09 37.39 1.90
C ASN A 389 10.51 36.84 2.09
N LYS A 390 10.82 36.31 3.29
CA LYS A 390 12.16 35.82 3.68
C LYS A 390 13.26 36.86 3.46
N THR A 391 12.99 38.12 3.81
CA THR A 391 13.92 39.23 3.65
C THR A 391 14.23 39.89 4.98
N ILE A 392 15.41 40.51 5.06
CA ILE A 392 15.85 41.31 6.20
C ILE A 392 15.98 42.76 5.74
N THR A 393 15.37 43.67 6.48
CA THR A 393 15.56 45.11 6.30
C THR A 393 16.11 45.70 7.60
N LYS A 394 17.08 46.60 7.46
CA LYS A 394 17.63 47.35 8.58
C LYS A 394 17.08 48.76 8.52
N TRP A 395 16.53 49.22 9.63
CA TRP A 395 16.08 50.58 9.80
C TRP A 395 16.94 51.24 10.87
N LYS A 396 17.34 52.48 10.64
CA LYS A 396 18.11 53.30 11.58
C LYS A 396 17.35 54.60 11.76
N SER A 397 17.06 54.99 13.00
CA SER A 397 16.43 56.28 13.28
C SER A 397 17.41 57.40 12.99
N ASP A 398 16.92 58.46 12.37
CA ASP A 398 17.66 59.71 12.16
C ASP A 398 17.71 60.58 13.44
N GLN A 399 17.09 60.14 14.54
CA GLN A 399 17.16 60.87 15.81
C GLN A 399 18.59 60.79 16.38
N GLU A 400 19.24 61.96 16.45
CA GLU A 400 20.50 62.12 17.16
C GLU A 400 20.35 61.75 18.64
N GLU A 401 21.39 61.11 19.16
CA GLU A 401 21.51 60.58 20.51
C GLU A 401 21.34 61.71 21.54
N TYR A 402 20.15 61.84 22.12
CA TYR A 402 19.93 62.76 23.24
C TYR A 402 20.12 62.01 24.55
N ASP A 403 21.18 62.39 25.27
CA ASP A 403 21.47 61.99 26.65
C ASP A 403 20.35 62.48 27.59
N THR A 404 19.26 61.73 27.73
CA THR A 404 18.42 61.74 28.95
C THR A 404 17.46 60.55 28.96
N ILE A 405 17.62 59.70 29.98
CA ILE A 405 16.77 58.55 30.29
C ILE A 405 15.43 59.06 30.85
N ASP A 406 14.35 58.93 30.08
CA ASP A 406 12.99 59.04 30.58
C ASP A 406 12.24 57.73 30.28
N ASN A 407 11.87 57.01 31.33
CA ASN A 407 11.45 55.59 31.30
C ASN A 407 10.00 55.36 30.82
N ASN A 408 9.33 56.38 30.27
CA ASN A 408 7.93 56.30 29.83
C ASN A 408 7.73 56.88 28.42
N ARG A 409 8.53 56.45 27.44
CA ARG A 409 8.25 56.77 26.03
C ARG A 409 7.36 55.71 25.39
N VAL A 410 6.19 56.15 24.92
CA VAL A 410 5.30 55.38 24.04
C VAL A 410 5.79 55.59 22.61
N PHE A 411 6.12 54.52 21.90
CA PHE A 411 6.40 54.59 20.46
C PHE A 411 5.07 54.66 19.71
N GLU A 412 4.71 55.83 19.19
CA GLU A 412 3.61 55.98 18.23
C GLU A 412 4.12 55.71 16.82
N PHE A 413 3.56 54.70 16.16
CA PHE A 413 3.80 54.43 14.75
C PHE A 413 2.77 55.19 13.92
N LEU A 414 3.21 56.22 13.19
CA LEU A 414 2.41 56.88 12.16
C LEU A 414 2.73 56.25 10.80
N GLU A 415 1.73 55.64 10.19
CA GLU A 415 1.81 55.09 8.83
C GLU A 415 1.56 56.25 7.84
N GLU A 416 2.57 56.67 7.09
CA GLU A 416 2.35 57.48 5.88
C GLU A 416 1.86 56.56 4.77
N THR A 417 0.65 56.85 4.27
CA THR A 417 -0.09 56.08 3.25
C THR A 417 0.55 56.08 1.86
#